data_AF-A0A7C1ITP7-F1
#
_entry.id   AF-A0A7C1ITP7-F1
#
_cell.length_a   1.000
_cell.length_b   1.000
_cell.length_c   1.000
_cell.angle_alpha   90.00
_cell.angle_beta   90.00
_cell.angle_gamma   90.00
#
_symmetry.space_group_name_H-M   'P 1'
#
loop_
_entity.id
_entity.type
_entity.pdbx_description
1 polymer ?
#
loop_
_entity_poly.entity_id
_entity_poly.type
_entity_poly.pdbx_seq_one_letter_code
_entity_poly.pdbx_strand_id
1 'polypeptide(L)'
;MAKTAQNPAHIEKIRQEIMRYRELLDVLRSRVDMGDKLYDKLIARVPAEERDGKSEKDVQTLVAYAIEDDLKPLEDAVLRMRFEARDFEKAFEELYDKIVTPHEEED
;
A
#
# COMPACT_ATOMS: atom_id res chain seq x y z
N MET A 1 29.40 -28.65 14.44
CA MET A 1 29.40 -27.19 14.20
C MET A 1 28.94 -26.54 15.48
N ALA A 2 29.84 -25.81 16.16
CA ALA A 2 29.50 -25.13 17.40
C ALA A 2 28.43 -24.07 17.12
N LYS A 3 27.27 -24.14 17.80
CA LYS A 3 26.34 -23.01 17.86
C LYS A 3 27.09 -21.89 18.55
N THR A 4 27.60 -20.93 17.80
CA THR A 4 28.09 -19.66 18.34
C THR A 4 26.96 -19.12 19.22
N ALA A 5 27.23 -18.86 20.50
CA ALA A 5 26.25 -18.28 21.40
C ALA A 5 25.79 -16.95 20.76
N GLN A 6 24.58 -16.95 20.19
CA GLN A 6 24.04 -15.78 19.52
C GLN A 6 23.95 -14.66 20.56
N ASN A 7 24.55 -13.51 20.27
CA ASN A 7 24.47 -12.34 21.13
C ASN A 7 22.98 -11.99 21.34
N PRO A 8 22.44 -12.11 22.57
CA PRO A 8 21.01 -11.88 22.82
C PRO A 8 20.53 -10.49 22.40
N ALA A 9 21.40 -9.47 22.52
CA ALA A 9 21.07 -8.12 22.09
C ALA A 9 20.93 -8.02 20.56
N HIS A 10 21.76 -8.73 19.81
CA HIS A 10 21.67 -8.76 18.34
C HIS A 10 20.40 -9.48 17.88
N ILE A 11 20.05 -10.60 18.53
CA ILE A 11 18.80 -11.31 18.24
C ILE A 11 17.57 -10.44 18.54
N GLU A 12 17.61 -9.68 19.62
CA GLU A 12 16.53 -8.74 19.95
C GLU A 12 16.40 -7.61 18.91
N LYS A 13 17.52 -7.04 18.43
CA LYS A 13 17.50 -6.06 17.33
C LYS A 13 16.82 -6.64 16.08
N ILE A 14 17.21 -7.85 15.66
CA ILE A 14 16.59 -8.53 14.50
C ILE A 14 15.09 -8.75 14.73
N ARG A 15 14.70 -9.20 15.92
CA ARG A 15 13.29 -9.43 16.27
C ARG A 15 12.46 -8.14 16.15
N GLN A 16 13.00 -7.00 16.56
CA GLN A 16 12.34 -5.69 16.46
C GLN A 16 12.14 -5.28 15.00
N GLU A 17 13.12 -5.49 14.13
CA GLU A 17 12.97 -5.15 12.71
C GLU A 17 11.99 -6.10 11.99
N ILE A 18 11.89 -7.38 12.41
CA ILE A 18 10.82 -8.29 11.95
C ILE A 18 9.44 -7.78 12.38
N MET A 19 9.30 -7.31 13.63
CA MET A 19 8.04 -6.71 14.10
C MET A 19 7.70 -5.47 13.28
N ARG A 20 8.69 -4.60 13.04
CA ARG A 20 8.52 -3.40 12.22
C ARG A 20 8.05 -3.76 10.81
N TYR A 21 8.66 -4.75 10.17
CA TYR A 21 8.23 -5.23 8.86
C TYR A 21 6.76 -5.66 8.87
N ARG A 22 6.33 -6.40 9.91
CA ARG A 22 4.95 -6.83 10.05
C ARG A 22 3.98 -5.65 10.20
N GLU A 23 4.33 -4.66 11.03
CA GLU A 23 3.53 -3.43 11.19
C GLU A 23 3.33 -2.71 9.85
N LEU A 24 4.40 -2.60 9.06
CA LEU A 24 4.31 -1.98 7.73
C LEU A 24 3.39 -2.80 6.80
N LEU A 25 3.47 -4.13 6.80
CA LEU A 25 2.54 -4.96 6.01
C LEU A 25 1.07 -4.75 6.41
N ASP A 26 0.79 -4.57 7.70
CA ASP A 26 -0.57 -4.32 8.17
C ASP A 26 -1.05 -2.90 7.75
N VAL A 27 -0.16 -1.90 7.75
CA VAL A 27 -0.43 -0.58 7.17
C VAL A 27 -0.73 -0.68 5.67
N LEU A 28 0.08 -1.44 4.91
CA LEU A 28 -0.10 -1.62 3.47
C LEU A 28 -1.49 -2.18 3.16
N ARG A 29 -1.91 -3.22 3.88
CA ARG A 29 -3.26 -3.79 3.72
C ARG A 29 -4.34 -2.74 3.93
N SER A 30 -4.21 -1.93 4.97
CA SER A 30 -5.15 -0.83 5.19
C SER A 30 -5.17 0.21 4.06
N ARG A 31 -4.02 0.46 3.40
CA ARG A 31 -3.95 1.34 2.22
C ARG A 31 -4.58 0.71 0.98
N VAL A 32 -4.39 -0.59 0.76
CA VAL A 32 -5.07 -1.33 -0.30
C VAL A 32 -6.58 -1.29 -0.09
N ASP A 33 -7.06 -1.60 1.11
CA ASP A 33 -8.50 -1.53 1.45
C ASP A 33 -9.08 -0.12 1.22
N MET A 34 -8.28 0.93 1.43
CA MET A 34 -8.68 2.29 1.12
C MET A 34 -8.77 2.53 -0.39
N GLY A 35 -7.79 2.05 -1.15
CA GLY A 35 -7.78 2.10 -2.61
C GLY A 35 -9.00 1.41 -3.22
N ASP A 36 -9.32 0.21 -2.72
CA ASP A 36 -10.51 -0.54 -3.15
C ASP A 36 -11.80 0.26 -2.88
N LYS A 37 -11.92 0.89 -1.71
CA LYS A 37 -13.06 1.77 -1.41
C LYS A 37 -13.14 3.01 -2.31
N LEU A 38 -12.01 3.56 -2.73
CA LEU A 38 -11.98 4.68 -3.67
C LEU A 38 -12.39 4.22 -5.08
N TYR A 39 -11.95 3.04 -5.48
CA TYR A 39 -12.37 2.40 -6.72
C TYR A 39 -13.88 2.10 -6.72
N ASP A 40 -14.40 1.50 -5.66
CA ASP A 40 -15.83 1.22 -5.50
C ASP A 40 -16.69 2.50 -5.63
N LYS A 41 -16.20 3.63 -5.12
CA LYS A 41 -16.86 4.93 -5.28
C LYS A 41 -16.87 5.41 -6.73
N LEU A 42 -15.85 5.11 -7.53
CA LEU A 42 -15.86 5.38 -8.97
C LEU A 42 -16.93 4.53 -9.64
N ILE A 43 -16.96 3.22 -9.35
CA ILE A 43 -17.93 2.31 -9.94
C ILE A 43 -19.38 2.67 -9.54
N ALA A 44 -19.59 3.15 -8.32
CA ALA A 44 -20.91 3.56 -7.83
C ALA A 44 -21.56 4.74 -8.58
N ARG A 45 -20.84 5.38 -9.52
CA ARG A 45 -21.41 6.39 -10.43
C ARG A 45 -22.27 5.77 -11.54
N VAL A 46 -22.12 4.48 -11.76
CA VAL A 46 -22.95 3.72 -12.69
C VAL A 46 -23.97 2.91 -11.86
N PRO A 47 -25.27 2.98 -12.20
CA PRO A 47 -26.31 2.21 -11.50
C PRO A 47 -26.02 0.70 -11.51
N ALA A 48 -26.46 -0.02 -10.47
CA ALA A 48 -26.19 -1.45 -10.33
C ALA A 48 -26.76 -2.25 -11.52
N GLU A 49 -27.97 -1.91 -11.94
CA GLU A 49 -28.66 -2.48 -13.09
C GLU A 49 -27.89 -2.35 -14.41
N GLU A 50 -27.01 -1.35 -14.53
CA GLU A 50 -26.19 -1.12 -15.71
C GLU A 50 -24.84 -1.86 -15.64
N ARG A 51 -24.39 -2.31 -14.47
CA ARG A 51 -23.10 -3.00 -14.30
C ARG A 51 -23.21 -4.49 -13.97
N ASP A 52 -24.36 -4.94 -13.48
CA ASP A 52 -24.57 -6.34 -13.10
C ASP A 52 -24.40 -7.29 -14.30
N GLY A 53 -23.59 -8.33 -14.11
CA GLY A 53 -23.30 -9.33 -15.15
C GLY A 53 -22.36 -8.87 -16.26
N LYS A 54 -21.85 -7.63 -16.22
CA LYS A 54 -20.85 -7.13 -17.16
C LYS A 54 -19.43 -7.50 -16.74
N SER A 55 -18.52 -7.52 -17.72
CA SER A 55 -17.09 -7.66 -17.43
C SER A 55 -16.56 -6.40 -16.77
N GLU A 56 -15.46 -6.51 -16.01
CA GLU A 56 -14.81 -5.36 -15.38
C GLU A 56 -14.48 -4.26 -16.40
N LYS A 57 -13.97 -4.64 -17.57
CA LYS A 57 -13.66 -3.70 -18.66
C LYS A 57 -14.90 -2.92 -19.11
N ASP A 58 -16.05 -3.59 -19.25
CA ASP A 58 -17.28 -2.93 -19.68
C ASP A 58 -17.77 -1.95 -18.60
N VAL A 59 -17.69 -2.34 -17.33
CA VAL A 59 -18.04 -1.46 -16.20
C VAL A 59 -17.11 -0.24 -16.16
N GLN A 60 -15.80 -0.43 -16.31
CA GLN A 60 -14.83 0.68 -16.39
C GLN A 60 -15.13 1.61 -17.57
N THR A 61 -15.58 1.06 -18.70
CA THR A 61 -15.98 1.84 -19.87
C THR A 61 -17.23 2.67 -19.58
N LEU A 62 -18.23 2.12 -18.89
CA LEU A 62 -19.42 2.87 -18.45
C LEU A 62 -19.07 3.99 -17.48
N VAL A 63 -18.18 3.71 -16.52
CA VAL A 63 -17.68 4.74 -15.60
C VAL A 63 -16.96 5.85 -16.36
N ALA A 64 -16.16 5.50 -17.37
CA ALA A 64 -15.46 6.48 -18.20
C ALA A 64 -16.46 7.42 -18.91
N TYR A 65 -17.53 6.89 -19.51
CA TYR A 65 -18.61 7.73 -20.06
C TYR A 65 -19.28 8.59 -18.98
N ALA A 66 -19.48 8.07 -17.78
CA ALA A 66 -20.14 8.79 -16.69
C ALA A 66 -19.30 9.94 -16.10
N ILE A 67 -17.98 9.97 -16.35
CA ILE A 67 -17.06 10.99 -15.83
C ILE A 67 -16.33 11.77 -16.93
N GLU A 68 -16.67 11.56 -18.20
CA GLU A 68 -15.94 12.15 -19.34
C GLU A 68 -15.83 13.68 -19.25
N ASP A 69 -16.92 14.34 -18.83
CA ASP A 69 -16.99 15.80 -18.70
C ASP A 69 -16.39 16.32 -17.38
N ASP A 70 -16.20 15.46 -16.37
CA ASP A 70 -15.63 15.82 -15.06
C ASP A 70 -14.80 14.67 -14.49
N LEU A 71 -13.48 14.75 -14.70
CA LEU A 71 -12.51 13.77 -14.23
C LEU A 71 -12.17 13.89 -12.73
N LYS A 72 -12.70 14.90 -12.03
CA LYS A 72 -12.41 15.14 -10.62
C LYS A 72 -12.56 13.92 -9.71
N PRO A 73 -13.56 13.03 -9.89
CA PRO A 73 -13.64 11.78 -9.14
C PRO A 73 -12.39 10.91 -9.21
N LEU A 74 -11.82 10.78 -10.40
CA LEU A 74 -10.64 9.98 -10.65
C LEU A 74 -9.40 10.70 -10.13
N GLU A 75 -9.31 12.01 -10.35
CA GLU A 75 -8.24 12.85 -9.81
C GLU A 75 -8.19 12.76 -8.27
N ASP A 76 -9.31 12.90 -7.58
CA ASP A 76 -9.39 12.83 -6.13
C ASP A 76 -8.95 11.45 -5.60
N ALA A 77 -9.37 10.36 -6.27
CA ALA A 77 -8.96 9.01 -5.91
C ALA A 77 -7.44 8.81 -6.07
N VAL A 78 -6.88 9.25 -7.21
CA VAL A 78 -5.44 9.15 -7.50
C VAL A 78 -4.62 10.03 -6.55
N LEU A 79 -5.03 11.27 -6.31
CA LEU A 79 -4.36 12.19 -5.40
C LEU A 79 -4.37 11.65 -3.97
N ARG A 80 -5.48 11.06 -3.53
CA ARG A 80 -5.57 10.45 -2.21
C ARG A 80 -4.58 9.29 -2.08
N MET A 81 -4.56 8.37 -3.04
CA MET A 81 -3.63 7.24 -3.00
C MET A 81 -2.17 7.68 -3.08
N ARG A 82 -1.86 8.70 -3.89
CA ARG A 82 -0.52 9.28 -3.95
C ARG A 82 -0.08 9.83 -2.60
N PHE A 83 -0.97 10.52 -1.89
CA PHE A 83 -0.64 11.04 -0.56
C PHE A 83 -0.39 9.90 0.44
N GLU A 84 -1.27 8.91 0.47
CA GLU A 84 -1.19 7.78 1.40
C GLU A 84 0.02 6.87 1.16
N ALA A 85 0.50 6.78 -0.09
CA ALA A 85 1.66 5.97 -0.45
C ALA A 85 3.00 6.59 0.03
N ARG A 86 3.10 7.92 0.13
CA ARG A 86 4.39 8.60 0.44
C ARG A 86 4.97 8.22 1.78
N ASP A 87 4.15 8.24 2.83
CA ASP A 87 4.60 7.91 4.18
C ASP A 87 5.00 6.43 4.27
N PHE A 88 4.34 5.59 3.49
CA PHE A 88 4.59 4.17 3.43
C PHE A 88 5.90 3.85 2.69
N GLU A 89 6.16 4.50 1.56
CA GLU A 89 7.44 4.40 0.82
C GLU A 89 8.61 4.75 1.72
N LYS A 90 8.53 5.88 2.43
CA LYS A 90 9.57 6.32 3.36
C LYS A 90 9.81 5.30 4.49
N ALA A 91 8.74 4.76 5.07
CA ALA A 91 8.88 3.80 6.17
C ALA A 91 9.53 2.48 5.73
N PHE A 92 9.32 2.07 4.48
CA PHE A 92 9.99 0.92 3.88
C PHE A 92 11.45 1.20 3.52
N GLU A 93 11.74 2.40 3.03
CA GLU A 93 13.11 2.88 2.80
C GLU A 93 13.93 2.86 4.09
N GLU A 94 13.39 3.38 5.20
CA GLU A 94 14.05 3.34 6.51
C GLU A 94 14.35 1.91 6.99
N LEU A 95 13.45 0.96 6.74
CA LEU A 95 13.67 -0.45 7.09
C LEU A 95 14.69 -1.12 6.16
N TYR A 96 14.66 -0.78 4.86
CA TYR A 96 15.63 -1.24 3.88
C TYR A 96 17.04 -0.80 4.27
N ASP A 97 17.21 0.48 4.61
CA ASP A 97 18.51 1.05 5.00
C ASP A 97 19.10 0.35 6.23
N LYS A 98 18.26 -0.02 7.19
CA LYS A 98 18.72 -0.74 8.38
C LYS A 98 19.15 -2.18 8.12
N ILE A 99 18.51 -2.87 7.17
CA ILE A 99 18.66 -4.32 6.98
C ILE A 99 19.59 -4.67 5.82
N VAL A 100 19.48 -3.94 4.71
CA VAL A 100 20.13 -4.28 3.44
C VAL A 100 21.35 -3.41 3.20
N THR A 101 21.27 -2.13 3.53
CA THR A 101 22.38 -1.17 3.42
C THR A 101 22.75 -0.59 4.79
N PRO A 102 23.02 -1.44 5.80
CA PRO A 102 23.40 -0.93 7.11
C PRO A 102 24.65 -0.08 6.95
N HIS A 103 24.52 1.21 7.22
CA HIS A 103 25.70 2.07 7.36
C HIS A 103 26.58 1.45 8.44
N GLU A 104 27.86 1.22 8.10
CA GLU A 104 28.85 0.75 9.07
C GLU A 104 28.77 1.66 10.30
N GLU A 105 28.42 1.10 11.46
CA GLU A 105 28.50 1.82 12.74
C GLU A 105 29.97 2.24 12.87
N GLU A 106 30.28 3.54 12.71
CA GLU A 106 31.58 4.09 13.05
C GLU A 106 31.80 3.90 14.57
N ASP A 107 32.62 2.91 14.92
CA ASP A 107 33.29 2.78 16.22
C ASP A 107 34.82 2.70 15.99
#